data_AF-A0A7Y4XAD0-F1
#
_entry.id   AF-A0A7Y4XAD0-F1
#
_cell.length_a   1.000
_cell.length_b   1.000
_cell.length_c   1.000
_cell.angle_alpha   90.00
_cell.angle_beta   90.00
_cell.angle_gamma   90.00
#
_symmetry.space_group_name_H-M   'P 1'
#
loop_
_entity.id
_entity.type
_entity.pdbx_description
1 polymer ?
#
loop_
_entity_poly.entity_id
_entity_poly.type
_entity_poly.pdbx_seq_one_letter_code
_entity_poly.pdbx_strand_id
1 'polypeptide(L)' 'MNTESFLTSDQVNLNYLEAGSGAPLVMLPGWSQTAEQYKLQIEGLKASYRCLAFVAV' A
#
# COMPACT_ATOMS: atom_id res chain seq x y z
N MET A 1 8.70 6.31 1.24
CA MET A 1 7.42 5.63 1.55
C MET A 1 6.96 6.16 2.87
N ASN A 2 5.69 6.53 2.95
CA ASN A 2 5.05 6.95 4.19
C ASN A 2 4.15 5.82 4.68
N THR A 3 3.99 5.72 6.00
CA THR A 3 3.02 4.80 6.61
C THR A 3 1.77 5.60 6.93
N GLU A 4 0.62 5.13 6.44
CA GLU A 4 -0.65 5.81 6.60
C GLU A 4 -1.72 4.81 7.08
N SER A 5 -2.86 5.34 7.53
CA SER A 5 -4.01 4.54 7.95
C SER A 5 -5.33 5.08 7.40
N PHE A 6 -6.30 4.20 7.16
CA PHE A 6 -7.63 4.55 6.66
C PHE A 6 -8.71 3.77 7.40
N LEU A 7 -9.64 4.49 8.02
CA LEU A 7 -10.83 3.91 8.62
C LEU A 7 -11.89 3.69 7.54
N THR A 8 -12.21 2.42 7.27
CA THR A 8 -13.25 2.05 6.32
C THR A 8 -14.65 2.32 6.89
N SER A 9 -15.67 2.35 6.03
CA SER A 9 -17.05 2.58 6.46
C SER A 9 -17.57 1.52 7.44
N ASP A 10 -17.07 0.28 7.35
CA ASP A 10 -17.35 -0.84 8.26
C ASP A 10 -16.45 -0.86 9.50
N GLN A 11 -15.79 0.25 9.81
CA GLN A 11 -15.02 0.49 11.05
C GLN A 11 -13.74 -0.37 11.16
N VAL A 12 -13.17 -0.81 10.04
CA VAL A 12 -11.87 -1.47 10.00
C VAL A 12 -10.78 -0.44 9.74
N ASN A 13 -9.75 -0.43 10.59
CA ASN A 13 -8.59 0.43 10.37
C ASN A 13 -7.53 -0.30 9.53
N LEU A 14 -7.32 0.16 8.31
CA LEU A 14 -6.36 -0.42 7.37
C LEU A 14 -5.05 0.37 7.39
N ASN A 15 -3.94 -0.31 7.65
CA ASN A 15 -2.60 0.26 7.53
C ASN A 15 -2.00 -0.02 6.16
N TYR A 16 -1.35 0.98 5.56
CA TYR A 16 -0.71 0.85 4.26
C TYR A 16 0.55 1.71 4.13
N LEU A 17 1.42 1.30 3.20
CA LEU A 17 2.52 2.12 2.70
C LEU A 17 2.05 2.90 1.48
N GLU A 18 2.42 4.17 1.43
CA GLU A 18 2.17 5.04 0.29
C GLU A 18 3.48 5.61 -0.29
N ALA A 19 3.55 5.65 -1.62
CA ALA A 19 4.59 6.38 -2.33
C ALA A 19 4.16 6.76 -3.75
N GLY A 20 4.77 7.84 -4.26
CA GLY A 20 4.57 8.28 -5.63
C GLY A 20 3.34 9.17 -5.80
N SER A 21 2.97 9.38 -7.06
CA SER A 21 1.84 10.22 -7.45
C SER A 21 1.31 9.76 -8.81
N GLY A 22 0.08 10.15 -9.17
CA GLY A 22 -0.55 9.75 -10.42
C GLY A 22 -1.68 8.74 -10.21
N ALA A 23 -1.90 7.86 -11.19
CA ALA A 23 -2.97 6.87 -11.12
C ALA A 23 -2.77 5.92 -9.92
N PRO A 24 -3.83 5.63 -9.15
CA PRO A 24 -3.71 4.75 -7.98
C PRO A 24 -3.44 3.31 -8.42
N LEU A 25 -2.45 2.68 -7.80
CA LEU A 25 -2.14 1.27 -7.94
C LEU A 25 -2.19 0.62 -6.55
N VAL A 26 -3.15 -0.29 -6.35
CA VAL A 26 -3.35 -0.98 -5.08
C VAL A 26 -2.64 -2.33 -5.10
N MET A 27 -1.85 -2.59 -4.07
CA MET A 27 -1.13 -3.84 -3.87
C MET A 27 -1.70 -4.55 -2.65
N LEU A 28 -2.24 -5.75 -2.86
CA LEU A 28 -2.92 -6.55 -1.84
C LEU A 28 -2.05 -7.76 -1.47
N PRO A 29 -1.53 -7.82 -0.23
CA PRO A 29 -0.69 -8.93 0.21
C PRO A 29 -1.47 -10.24 0.30
N GLY A 30 -0.74 -11.36 0.15
CA GLY A 30 -1.24 -12.69 0.46
C GLY A 30 -1.15 -13.03 1.96
N TRP A 31 -1.48 -14.29 2.28
CA TRP A 31 -1.44 -14.80 3.64
C TRP A 31 -0.05 -14.72 4.26
N SER A 32 0.05 -14.26 5.51
CA SER A 32 1.30 -14.09 6.26
C SER A 32 2.33 -13.15 5.60
N GLN A 33 1.89 -12.24 4.73
CA GLN A 33 2.74 -11.24 4.11
C GLN A 33 2.40 -9.83 4.60
N THR A 34 3.38 -8.94 4.57
CA THR A 34 3.22 -7.52 4.93
C THR A 34 3.34 -6.62 3.69
N ALA A 35 3.04 -5.33 3.84
CA ALA A 35 3.23 -4.33 2.79
C ALA A 35 4.69 -4.23 2.31
N GLU A 36 5.65 -4.52 3.19
CA GLU A 36 7.09 -4.42 2.91
C GLU A 36 7.55 -5.36 1.78
N GLN A 37 6.81 -6.44 1.51
CA GLN A 37 7.12 -7.34 0.39
C GLN A 37 7.18 -6.62 -0.96
N TYR A 38 6.44 -5.51 -1.09
CA TYR A 38 6.31 -4.75 -2.32
C TYR A 38 7.36 -3.65 -2.49
N LYS A 39 8.33 -3.52 -1.56
CA LYS A 39 9.27 -2.39 -1.57
C LYS A 39 9.97 -2.17 -2.91
N LEU A 40 10.34 -3.23 -3.62
CA LEU A 40 11.03 -3.14 -4.91
C LEU A 40 10.07 -2.72 -6.03
N GLN A 41 8.83 -3.23 -6.02
CA GLN A 41 7.78 -2.85 -6.96
C GLN A 41 7.40 -1.39 -6.76
N ILE A 42 7.26 -0.94 -5.51
CA ILE A 42 6.97 0.46 -5.17
C ILE A 42 8.09 1.36 -5.68
N GLU A 43 9.35 1.03 -5.43
CA GLU A 43 10.48 1.83 -5.92
C GLU A 43 10.50 1.95 -7.45
N GLY A 44 10.15 0.88 -8.18
CA GLY A 44 10.08 0.90 -9.63
C GLY A 44 8.86 1.61 -10.23
N LEU A 45 7.73 1.64 -9.50
CA LEU A 45 6.44 2.12 -10.04
C LEU A 45 6.04 3.51 -9.54
N LYS A 46 6.60 3.99 -8.43
CA LYS A 46 6.22 5.27 -7.80
C LYS A 46 6.41 6.51 -8.69
N ALA A 47 7.25 6.41 -9.73
CA ALA A 47 7.47 7.49 -10.68
C ALA A 47 6.24 7.74 -11.60
N SER A 48 5.35 6.76 -11.75
CA SER A 48 4.18 6.83 -12.63
C SER A 48 2.86 6.57 -11.91
N TYR A 49 2.89 5.93 -10.74
CA TYR A 49 1.72 5.55 -9.98
C TYR A 49 1.78 6.07 -8.55
N ARG A 50 0.61 6.38 -7.99
CA ARG A 50 0.41 6.47 -6.54
C ARG A 50 0.23 5.05 -6.02
N CYS A 51 1.30 4.48 -5.48
CA CYS A 51 1.33 3.11 -4.98
C CYS A 51 0.77 3.05 -3.56
N LEU A 52 -0.19 2.15 -3.34
CA LEU A 52 -0.85 1.90 -2.05
C LEU A 52 -0.69 0.42 -1.70
N ALA A 53 0.18 0.08 -0.76
CA ALA A 53 0.45 -1.30 -0.36
C ALA A 53 -0.09 -1.58 1.03
N PHE A 54 -1.13 -2.41 1.12
CA PHE A 54 -1.79 -2.74 2.38
C PHE A 54 -1.06 -3.85 3.14
N VAL A 55 -1.35 -3.94 4.43
CA VAL A 55 -0.93 -5.05 5.30
C VAL A 55 -2.12 -5.99 5.49
N ALA A 56 -1.92 -7.30 5.28
CA ALA A 56 -2.88 -8.31 5.73
C ALA A 56 -2.53 -8.70 7.17
N VAL A 57 -3.56 -8.82 8.00
CA VAL A 57 -3.48 -9.45 9.33
C VAL A 57 -3.69 -10.96 9.22
#